data_AF-A0A936TP53-F1
#
_entry.id   AF-A0A936TP53-F1
#
_cell.length_a   1.000
_cell.length_b   1.000
_cell.length_c   1.000
_cell.angle_alpha   90.00
_cell.angle_beta   90.00
_cell.angle_gamma   90.00
#
_symmetry.space_group_name_H-M   'P 1'
#
loop_
_entity.id
_entity.type
_entity.pdbx_description
1 polymer ?
#
loop_
_entity_poly.entity_id
_entity_poly.type
_entity_poly.pdbx_seq_one_letter_code
_entity_poly.pdbx_strand_id
1 'polypeptide(L)'
;MGELLTRITIWAALAGYALGATYLLTSRGRRWAWTAGCLCLVVHVIFAFNYYHDWSQASAYADTARQTAEVVGINWGGGLYINYVLIVAWIMDVVWWWVWPDGYRNRPRLLNIIWQGFLIFIIFNATVVFKTGPLRWIGLGLCTGIIIHWWLREIKKAPLDSDYLTDKSATD
;
A
#
# COMPACT_ATOMS: atom_id res chain seq x y z
N MET A 1 -7.90 22.22 -12.28
CA MET A 1 -7.15 22.22 -11.01
C MET A 1 -7.31 20.91 -10.24
N GLY A 2 -8.53 20.37 -10.10
CA GLY A 2 -8.79 19.11 -9.37
C GLY A 2 -8.02 17.87 -9.87
N GLU A 3 -7.80 17.74 -11.19
CA GLU A 3 -7.04 16.61 -11.75
C GLU A 3 -5.58 16.58 -11.29
N LEU A 4 -4.91 17.74 -11.32
CA LEU A 4 -3.52 17.82 -10.88
C LEU A 4 -3.39 17.49 -9.40
N LEU A 5 -4.30 18.02 -8.57
CA LEU A 5 -4.30 17.81 -7.12
C LEU A 5 -4.57 16.35 -6.76
N THR A 6 -5.57 15.72 -7.37
CA THR A 6 -5.85 14.29 -7.17
C THR A 6 -4.69 13.41 -7.65
N ARG A 7 -4.02 13.79 -8.75
CA ARG A 7 -2.85 13.05 -9.24
C ARG A 7 -1.63 13.20 -8.34
N ILE A 8 -1.31 14.40 -7.89
CA ILE A 8 -0.16 14.64 -7.00
C ILE A 8 -0.36 13.90 -5.67
N THR A 9 -1.56 13.97 -5.10
CA THR A 9 -1.86 13.34 -3.80
C THR A 9 -1.73 11.81 -3.85
N ILE A 10 -2.17 11.15 -4.92
CA ILE A 10 -1.99 9.69 -5.04
C ILE A 10 -0.53 9.30 -5.23
N TRP A 11 0.25 10.03 -6.04
CA TRP A 11 1.70 9.75 -6.19
C TRP A 11 2.47 10.03 -4.91
N ALA A 12 2.10 11.07 -4.17
CA ALA A 12 2.66 11.35 -2.85
C ALA A 12 2.33 10.23 -1.85
N ALA A 13 1.11 9.69 -1.88
CA ALA A 13 0.72 8.54 -1.06
C ALA A 13 1.56 7.29 -1.37
N LEU A 14 1.76 7.00 -2.66
CA LEU A 14 2.61 5.89 -3.12
C LEU A 14 4.07 6.08 -2.70
N ALA A 15 4.61 7.29 -2.80
CA ALA A 15 5.95 7.61 -2.34
C ALA A 15 6.08 7.44 -0.81
N GLY A 16 5.09 7.91 -0.04
CA GLY A 16 5.05 7.72 1.42
C GLY A 16 4.99 6.25 1.82
N TYR A 17 4.19 5.44 1.11
CA TYR A 17 4.18 3.99 1.27
C TYR A 17 5.54 3.37 0.96
N ALA A 18 6.12 3.64 -0.21
CA ALA A 18 7.39 3.07 -0.63
C ALA A 18 8.52 3.43 0.36
N LEU A 19 8.59 4.69 0.81
CA LEU A 19 9.59 5.17 1.77
C LEU A 19 9.35 4.66 3.20
N GLY A 20 8.10 4.40 3.59
CA GLY A 20 7.77 3.84 4.90
C GLY A 20 7.93 2.32 4.96
N ALA A 21 7.66 1.62 3.85
CA ALA A 21 7.80 0.18 3.71
C ALA A 21 9.26 -0.23 3.49
N THR A 22 10.04 0.58 2.76
CA THR A 22 11.49 0.39 2.63
C THR A 22 12.20 1.06 3.81
N TYR A 23 13.20 0.40 4.38
CA TYR A 23 13.91 0.90 5.58
C TYR A 23 14.90 2.03 5.27
N LEU A 24 14.70 2.79 4.18
CA LEU A 24 15.63 3.83 3.74
C LEU A 24 15.69 5.02 4.72
N LEU A 25 14.73 5.12 5.64
CA LEU A 25 14.64 6.18 6.64
C LEU A 25 14.88 5.68 8.06
N THR A 26 15.35 6.57 8.95
CA THR A 26 15.46 6.32 10.39
C THR A 26 14.11 5.86 10.97
N SER A 27 14.11 5.19 12.14
CA SER A 27 12.86 4.70 12.77
C SER A 27 11.78 5.78 12.89
N ARG A 28 12.20 7.03 13.17
CA ARG A 28 11.34 8.22 13.23
C ARG A 28 10.92 8.71 11.85
N GLY A 29 11.85 8.82 10.90
CA GLY A 29 11.56 9.23 9.52
C GLY A 29 10.59 8.27 8.81
N ARG A 30 10.75 6.97 9.04
CA ARG A 30 9.87 5.92 8.51
C ARG A 30 8.42 6.08 8.98
N ARG A 31 8.22 6.36 10.27
CA ARG A 31 6.88 6.57 10.85
C ARG A 31 6.21 7.81 10.28
N TRP A 32 6.96 8.89 10.08
CA TRP A 32 6.45 10.10 9.44
C TRP A 32 6.13 9.90 7.96
N ALA A 33 6.99 9.22 7.20
CA ALA A 33 6.73 8.91 5.79
C ALA A 33 5.46 8.05 5.63
N TRP A 34 5.28 7.05 6.50
CA TRP A 34 4.07 6.23 6.54
C TRP A 34 2.81 7.04 6.83
N THR A 35 2.89 7.94 7.82
CA THR A 35 1.78 8.82 8.23
C THR A 35 1.44 9.82 7.13
N ALA A 36 2.46 10.42 6.50
CA ALA A 36 2.30 11.34 5.38
C ALA A 36 1.65 10.65 4.18
N GLY A 37 2.05 9.42 3.87
CA GLY A 37 1.43 8.61 2.82
C GLY A 37 -0.06 8.38 3.07
N CYS A 38 -0.42 7.98 4.30
CA CYS A 38 -1.81 7.84 4.73
C CYS A 38 -2.60 9.15 4.62
N LEU A 39 -2.03 10.27 5.06
CA LEU A 39 -2.68 11.57 4.98
C LEU A 39 -2.92 11.98 3.51
N CYS A 40 -1.94 11.79 2.64
CA CYS A 40 -2.08 12.05 1.21
C CYS A 40 -3.19 11.19 0.58
N LEU A 41 -3.37 9.94 1.01
CA LEU A 41 -4.47 9.09 0.55
C LEU A 41 -5.84 9.62 1.00
N VAL A 42 -5.97 10.08 2.24
CA VAL A 42 -7.20 10.70 2.74
C VAL A 42 -7.53 11.97 1.95
N VAL A 43 -6.54 12.84 1.76
CA VAL A 43 -6.71 14.06 0.95
C VAL A 43 -7.07 13.73 -0.49
N HIS A 44 -6.47 12.70 -1.09
CA HIS A 44 -6.81 12.23 -2.42
C HIS A 44 -8.29 11.88 -2.54
N VAL A 45 -8.83 11.14 -1.57
CA VAL A 45 -10.25 10.73 -1.56
C VAL A 45 -11.17 11.93 -1.37
N ILE A 46 -10.83 12.85 -0.46
CA ILE A 46 -11.58 14.10 -0.28
C ILE A 46 -11.63 14.89 -1.59
N PHE A 47 -10.49 15.03 -2.28
CA PHE A 47 -10.45 15.71 -3.57
C PHE A 47 -11.21 14.96 -4.67
N ALA A 48 -11.16 13.63 -4.69
CA ALA A 48 -11.95 12.84 -5.63
C ALA A 48 -13.45 13.08 -5.43
N PHE A 49 -13.92 13.00 -4.18
CA PHE A 49 -15.32 13.23 -3.83
C PHE A 49 -15.77 14.67 -4.12
N ASN A 50 -14.92 15.64 -3.82
CA ASN A 50 -15.26 17.05 -3.99
C ASN A 50 -15.25 17.51 -5.47
N TYR A 51 -14.32 17.01 -6.29
CA TYR A 51 -14.16 17.49 -7.67
C TYR A 51 -14.85 16.63 -8.73
N TYR A 52 -15.12 15.34 -8.45
CA TYR A 52 -15.62 14.41 -9.46
C TYR A 52 -16.95 13.76 -9.13
N HIS A 53 -17.35 13.78 -7.86
CA HIS A 53 -18.55 13.06 -7.42
C HIS A 53 -19.56 13.93 -6.67
N ASP A 54 -19.29 15.22 -6.46
CA ASP A 54 -20.18 16.14 -5.71
C ASP A 54 -20.64 15.54 -4.37
N TRP A 55 -19.74 14.80 -3.72
CA TRP A 55 -20.02 14.05 -2.49
C TRP A 55 -21.08 12.93 -2.61
N SER A 56 -21.52 12.60 -3.82
CA SER A 56 -22.45 11.51 -4.11
C SER A 56 -21.75 10.15 -4.14
N GLN A 57 -22.10 9.31 -3.17
CA GLN A 57 -21.69 7.91 -3.10
C GLN A 57 -22.13 7.11 -4.34
N ALA A 58 -23.34 7.37 -4.83
CA ALA A 58 -23.86 6.69 -6.02
C ALA A 58 -23.04 7.04 -7.27
N SER A 59 -22.60 8.30 -7.41
CA SER A 59 -21.73 8.73 -8.50
C SER A 59 -20.37 8.01 -8.44
N ALA A 60 -19.73 7.97 -7.27
CA ALA A 60 -18.45 7.29 -7.08
C ALA A 60 -18.55 5.78 -7.37
N TYR A 61 -19.63 5.13 -6.94
CA TYR A 61 -19.85 3.71 -7.19
C TYR A 61 -20.05 3.43 -8.68
N ALA A 62 -20.91 4.21 -9.36
CA ALA A 62 -21.18 4.07 -10.78
C ALA A 62 -19.92 4.29 -11.63
N ASP A 63 -19.11 5.29 -11.29
CA ASP A 63 -17.86 5.54 -12.03
C ASP A 63 -16.83 4.42 -11.80
N THR A 64 -16.71 3.90 -10.58
CA THR A 64 -15.87 2.73 -10.30
C THR A 64 -16.34 1.49 -11.08
N ALA A 65 -17.66 1.28 -11.16
CA ALA A 65 -18.24 0.17 -11.89
C ALA A 65 -17.98 0.28 -13.39
N ARG A 66 -18.08 1.48 -13.96
CA ARG A 66 -17.74 1.79 -15.35
C ARG A 66 -16.26 1.52 -15.63
N GLN A 67 -15.35 2.04 -14.82
CA GLN A 67 -13.90 1.79 -14.97
C GLN A 67 -13.56 0.30 -14.87
N THR A 68 -14.23 -0.42 -13.96
CA THR A 68 -14.07 -1.89 -13.84
C THR A 68 -14.60 -2.62 -15.06
N ALA A 69 -15.71 -2.18 -15.64
CA ALA A 69 -16.23 -2.74 -16.89
C ALA A 69 -15.29 -2.51 -18.07
N GLU A 70 -14.69 -1.33 -18.17
CA GLU A 70 -13.76 -0.98 -19.25
C GLU A 70 -12.48 -1.82 -19.24
N VAL A 71 -12.00 -2.20 -18.05
CA VAL A 71 -10.71 -2.91 -17.90
C VAL A 71 -10.88 -4.42 -17.72
N VAL A 72 -11.90 -4.84 -16.96
CA VAL A 72 -12.12 -6.25 -16.56
C VAL A 72 -13.35 -6.85 -17.24
N GLY A 73 -14.20 -6.03 -17.86
CA GLY A 73 -15.45 -6.49 -18.50
C GLY A 73 -16.61 -6.69 -17.51
N ILE A 74 -16.43 -6.37 -16.23
CA ILE A 74 -17.43 -6.58 -15.17
C ILE A 74 -17.91 -5.22 -14.66
N ASN A 75 -19.22 -4.95 -14.78
CA ASN A 75 -19.84 -3.72 -14.27
C ASN A 75 -20.08 -3.81 -12.75
N TRP A 76 -19.00 -3.76 -11.97
CA TRP A 76 -19.03 -3.89 -10.52
C TRP A 76 -18.21 -2.78 -9.85
N GLY A 77 -18.87 -1.96 -9.04
CA GLY A 77 -18.26 -0.80 -8.36
C GLY A 77 -17.63 -1.12 -7.00
N GLY A 78 -17.55 -2.39 -6.61
CA GLY A 78 -17.12 -2.76 -5.26
C GLY A 78 -15.64 -2.48 -4.96
N GLY A 79 -14.82 -2.17 -5.96
CA GLY A 79 -13.50 -1.58 -5.77
C GLY A 79 -13.52 -0.32 -4.88
N LEU A 80 -14.63 0.42 -4.88
CA LEU A 80 -14.83 1.57 -4.00
C LEU A 80 -14.80 1.18 -2.52
N TYR A 81 -15.48 0.09 -2.15
CA TYR A 81 -15.49 -0.40 -0.78
C TYR A 81 -14.14 -0.96 -0.35
N ILE A 82 -13.40 -1.58 -1.27
CA ILE A 82 -12.02 -2.03 -1.01
C ILE A 82 -11.13 -0.82 -0.70
N ASN A 83 -11.29 0.29 -1.41
CA ASN A 83 -10.59 1.54 -1.11
C ASN A 83 -10.96 2.11 0.27
N TYR A 84 -12.23 2.00 0.70
CA TYR A 84 -12.63 2.38 2.04
C TYR A 84 -11.99 1.53 3.12
N VAL A 85 -11.95 0.21 2.92
CA VAL A 85 -11.24 -0.70 3.82
C VAL A 85 -9.76 -0.34 3.91
N LEU A 86 -9.11 -0.03 2.77
CA LEU A 86 -7.72 0.44 2.75
C LEU A 86 -7.53 1.68 3.62
N ILE A 87 -8.35 2.72 3.43
CA ILE A 87 -8.21 3.98 4.16
C ILE A 87 -8.37 3.75 5.67
N VAL A 88 -9.43 3.05 6.07
CA VAL A 88 -9.71 2.77 7.48
C VAL A 88 -8.61 1.92 8.10
N ALA A 89 -8.19 0.84 7.43
CA ALA A 89 -7.12 -0.03 7.91
C ALA A 89 -5.78 0.70 8.02
N TRP A 90 -5.44 1.57 7.07
CA TRP A 90 -4.19 2.33 7.13
C TRP A 90 -4.22 3.40 8.23
N ILE A 91 -5.36 4.07 8.44
CA ILE A 91 -5.52 5.00 9.58
C ILE A 91 -5.35 4.23 10.90
N MET A 92 -5.99 3.07 11.06
CA MET A 92 -5.84 2.25 12.26
C MET A 92 -4.38 1.80 12.47
N ASP A 93 -3.68 1.40 11.40
CA ASP A 93 -2.27 1.00 11.44
C ASP A 93 -1.37 2.17 11.86
N VAL A 94 -1.62 3.38 11.34
CA VAL A 94 -0.95 4.62 11.78
C VAL A 94 -1.23 4.89 13.25
N VAL A 95 -2.50 4.89 13.68
CA VAL A 95 -2.89 5.14 15.06
C VAL A 95 -2.24 4.13 16.01
N TRP A 96 -2.25 2.83 15.66
CA TRP A 96 -1.60 1.79 16.45
C TRP A 96 -0.10 2.05 16.57
N TRP A 97 0.58 2.37 15.46
CA TRP A 97 1.99 2.73 15.52
C TRP A 97 2.24 3.96 16.38
N TRP A 98 1.31 4.92 16.40
CA TRP A 98 1.48 6.13 17.18
C TRP A 98 1.25 5.94 18.68
N VAL A 99 0.19 5.22 19.04
CA VAL A 99 -0.25 4.98 20.42
C VAL A 99 0.61 3.94 21.12
N TRP A 100 1.01 2.87 20.41
CA TRP A 100 1.79 1.80 21.01
C TRP A 100 2.97 1.36 20.12
N PRO A 101 4.08 2.12 20.13
CA PRO A 101 5.23 1.88 19.26
C PRO A 101 5.93 0.53 19.50
N ASP A 102 5.90 0.03 20.73
CA ASP A 102 6.58 -1.22 21.11
C ASP A 102 5.74 -2.44 20.73
N GLY A 103 4.42 -2.40 20.93
CA GLY A 103 3.50 -3.40 20.40
C GLY A 103 3.51 -3.46 18.87
N TYR A 104 3.59 -2.31 18.20
CA TYR A 104 3.70 -2.24 16.74
C TYR A 104 5.02 -2.84 16.23
N ARG A 105 6.13 -2.66 16.96
CA ARG A 105 7.43 -3.29 16.62
C ARG A 105 7.39 -4.81 16.75
N ASN A 106 6.63 -5.32 17.72
CA ASN A 106 6.49 -6.75 17.99
C ASN A 106 5.31 -7.41 17.25
N ARG A 107 4.79 -6.76 16.19
CA ARG A 107 3.64 -7.30 15.45
C ARG A 107 3.92 -8.67 14.82
N PRO A 108 2.92 -9.56 14.76
CA PRO A 108 3.07 -10.87 14.13
C PRO A 108 3.54 -10.76 12.68
N ARG A 109 4.48 -11.62 12.28
CA ARG A 109 5.03 -11.63 10.92
C ARG A 109 3.93 -11.82 9.87
N LEU A 110 2.97 -12.70 10.14
CA LEU A 110 1.84 -12.97 9.24
C LEU A 110 0.99 -11.72 8.98
N LEU A 111 0.68 -10.94 10.01
CA LEU A 111 -0.07 -9.68 9.88
C LEU A 111 0.68 -8.70 8.95
N ASN A 112 1.99 -8.58 9.14
CA ASN A 112 2.82 -7.74 8.27
C ASN A 112 2.83 -8.25 6.82
N ILE A 113 2.92 -9.56 6.59
CA ILE A 113 2.88 -10.16 5.25
C ILE A 113 1.55 -9.85 4.57
N ILE A 114 0.43 -10.15 5.25
CA ILE A 114 -0.92 -9.92 4.72
C ILE A 114 -1.12 -8.44 4.41
N TRP A 115 -0.74 -7.54 5.32
CA TRP A 115 -0.91 -6.10 5.14
C TRP A 115 -0.08 -5.54 3.99
N GLN A 116 1.20 -5.93 3.88
CA GLN A 116 2.05 -5.51 2.75
C GLN A 116 1.58 -6.12 1.43
N GLY A 117 1.17 -7.40 1.43
CA GLY A 117 0.59 -8.06 0.26
C GLY A 117 -0.68 -7.36 -0.22
N PHE A 118 -1.57 -6.99 0.70
CA PHE A 118 -2.77 -6.22 0.41
C PHE A 118 -2.44 -4.85 -0.21
N LEU A 119 -1.50 -4.10 0.36
CA LEU A 119 -1.10 -2.80 -0.17
C LEU A 119 -0.48 -2.92 -1.58
N ILE A 120 0.43 -3.87 -1.78
CA ILE A 120 1.03 -4.11 -3.10
C ILE A 120 -0.04 -4.51 -4.11
N PHE A 121 -0.98 -5.38 -3.72
CA PHE A 121 -2.09 -5.78 -4.59
C PHE A 121 -2.94 -4.59 -5.04
N ILE A 122 -3.32 -3.71 -4.11
CA ILE A 122 -4.11 -2.51 -4.44
C ILE A 122 -3.31 -1.56 -5.33
N ILE A 123 -2.04 -1.31 -5.01
CA ILE A 123 -1.17 -0.43 -5.81
C ILE A 123 -0.98 -0.99 -7.23
N PHE A 124 -0.76 -2.29 -7.35
CA PHE A 124 -0.63 -2.96 -8.64
C PHE A 124 -1.90 -2.80 -9.48
N ASN A 125 -3.07 -3.06 -8.89
CA ASN A 125 -4.33 -2.85 -9.59
C ASN A 125 -4.49 -1.38 -10.01
N ALA A 126 -4.30 -0.44 -9.08
CA ALA A 126 -4.47 0.98 -9.33
C ALA A 126 -3.51 1.54 -10.39
N THR A 127 -2.26 1.07 -10.43
CA THR A 127 -1.21 1.65 -11.28
C THR A 127 -0.92 0.85 -12.55
N VAL A 128 -1.17 -0.47 -12.56
CA VAL A 128 -0.85 -1.34 -13.70
C VAL A 128 -2.10 -1.80 -14.44
N VAL A 129 -3.16 -2.14 -13.71
CA VAL A 129 -4.40 -2.64 -14.31
C VAL A 129 -5.26 -1.48 -14.81
N PHE A 130 -5.52 -0.49 -13.95
CA PHE A 130 -6.44 0.61 -14.26
C PHE A 130 -5.79 1.81 -14.96
N LYS A 131 -4.47 1.96 -14.92
CA LYS A 131 -3.76 3.05 -15.63
C LYS A 131 -3.15 2.57 -16.93
N THR A 132 -3.25 3.42 -17.95
CA THR A 132 -2.66 3.20 -19.28
C THR A 132 -1.47 4.14 -19.52
N GLY A 133 -0.63 3.82 -20.50
CA GLY A 133 0.50 4.66 -20.91
C GLY A 133 1.74 4.57 -20.00
N PRO A 134 2.64 5.57 -20.03
CA PRO A 134 3.94 5.54 -19.34
C PRO A 134 3.86 5.31 -17.83
N LEU A 135 2.77 5.73 -17.20
CA LEU A 135 2.56 5.61 -15.75
C LEU A 135 2.42 4.16 -15.29
N ARG A 136 1.95 3.27 -16.17
CA ARG A 136 1.87 1.83 -15.91
C ARG A 136 3.24 1.21 -15.66
N TRP A 137 4.24 1.63 -16.42
CA TRP A 137 5.62 1.16 -16.27
C TRP A 137 6.27 1.66 -14.98
N ILE A 138 5.96 2.91 -14.59
CA ILE A 138 6.40 3.45 -13.30
C ILE A 138 5.79 2.66 -12.14
N GLY A 139 4.48 2.37 -12.19
CA GLY A 139 3.80 1.55 -11.20
C GLY A 139 4.36 0.13 -11.11
N LEU A 140 4.62 -0.50 -12.25
CA LEU A 140 5.25 -1.82 -12.32
C LEU A 140 6.65 -1.82 -11.71
N GLY A 141 7.48 -0.83 -12.05
CA GLY A 141 8.82 -0.66 -11.46
C GLY A 141 8.77 -0.49 -9.95
N LEU A 142 7.83 0.30 -9.42
CA LEU A 142 7.65 0.52 -7.99
C LEU A 142 7.23 -0.78 -7.27
N CYS A 143 6.23 -1.50 -7.79
CA CYS A 143 5.80 -2.78 -7.21
C CYS A 143 6.95 -3.80 -7.23
N THR A 144 7.66 -3.90 -8.34
CA THR A 144 8.77 -4.85 -8.52
C THR A 144 9.92 -4.52 -7.57
N GLY A 145 10.29 -3.25 -7.44
CA GLY A 145 11.33 -2.81 -6.51
C GLY A 145 11.01 -3.14 -5.05
N ILE A 146 9.75 -2.97 -4.64
CA ILE A 146 9.30 -3.31 -3.28
C ILE A 146 9.34 -4.83 -3.06
N ILE A 147 8.84 -5.61 -4.02
CA ILE A 147 8.85 -7.09 -3.95
C ILE A 147 10.30 -7.62 -3.89
N ILE A 148 11.18 -7.14 -4.76
CA ILE A 148 12.60 -7.53 -4.76
C ILE A 148 13.25 -7.18 -3.43
N HIS A 149 13.05 -5.97 -2.91
CA HIS A 149 13.61 -5.58 -1.62
C HIS A 149 13.15 -6.50 -0.48
N TRP A 150 11.87 -6.88 -0.51
CA TRP A 150 11.28 -7.76 0.49
C TRP A 150 11.82 -9.18 0.38
N TRP A 151 11.90 -9.74 -0.84
CA TRP A 151 12.44 -11.07 -1.10
C TRP A 151 13.93 -11.19 -0.72
N LEU A 152 14.75 -10.20 -1.09
CA LEU A 152 16.16 -10.14 -0.70
C LEU A 152 16.36 -10.08 0.82
N ARG A 153 15.43 -9.47 1.56
CA ARG A 153 15.48 -9.43 3.03
C ARG A 153 15.15 -10.78 3.67
N GLU A 154 14.19 -11.51 3.12
CA GLU A 154 13.83 -12.82 3.67
C GLU A 154 14.91 -13.86 3.38
N ILE A 155 15.56 -13.80 2.21
CA ILE A 155 16.75 -14.63 1.91
C ILE A 155 17.90 -14.33 2.87
N LYS A 156 18.14 -13.06 3.24
CA LYS A 156 19.19 -12.70 4.21
C LYS A 156 18.93 -13.17 5.64
N LYS A 157 17.69 -13.50 5.99
CA LYS A 157 17.34 -14.06 7.31
C LYS A 157 17.43 -15.58 7.35
N ALA A 158 17.18 -16.25 6.24
CA ALA A 158 17.27 -17.70 6.10
C ALA A 158 18.66 -18.35 6.39
N PRO A 159 19.84 -17.69 6.34
CA PRO A 159 21.11 -18.40 6.49
C PRO A 159 21.45 -18.76 7.93
N LEU A 160 20.82 -18.13 8.94
CA LEU A 160 21.19 -18.35 10.35
C LEU A 160 20.39 -19.47 11.04
N ASP A 161 19.21 -19.84 10.51
CA ASP A 161 18.39 -20.93 11.07
C ASP A 161 18.86 -22.31 10.58
N SER A 162 19.54 -22.40 9.42
CA SER A 162 20.04 -23.67 8.88
C SER A 162 21.28 -24.17 9.62
N ASP A 163 22.21 -23.28 9.97
CA ASP A 163 23.47 -23.65 10.65
C ASP A 163 23.25 -24.00 12.14
N TYR A 164 22.21 -23.45 12.78
CA TYR A 164 21.85 -23.78 14.16
C TYR A 164 21.20 -25.17 14.31
N LEU A 165 20.54 -25.67 13.25
CA LEU A 165 19.88 -26.97 13.26
C LEU A 165 20.84 -28.11 12.90
N THR A 166 21.84 -27.86 12.06
CA THR A 166 22.88 -28.84 11.72
C THR A 166 23.87 -29.06 12.87
N ASP A 167 24.28 -28.00 13.59
CA ASP A 167 25.20 -28.11 14.73
C ASP A 167 24.59 -28.89 15.91
N LYS A 168 23.29 -28.70 16.16
CA LYS A 168 22.56 -29.41 17.22
C LYS A 168 22.34 -30.89 16.91
N SER A 169 22.27 -31.28 15.63
CA SER A 169 22.14 -32.68 15.22
C SER A 169 23.47 -33.45 15.17
N ALA A 170 24.60 -32.73 15.21
CA ALA A 170 25.94 -33.33 15.17
C ALA A 170 26.52 -33.59 16.58
N THR A 171 25.81 -33.19 17.63
CA THR A 171 26.24 -33.27 19.03
C THR A 171 25.40 -34.24 19.88
N ASP A 172 24.42 -34.93 19.28
CA ASP A 172 23.66 -36.05 19.85
C ASP A 172 24.08 -37.39 19.22
#